data_AF-A0A938MVA3-F1
#
_entry.id   AF-A0A938MVA3-F1
#
_cell.length_a   1.000
_cell.length_b   1.000
_cell.length_c   1.000
_cell.angle_alpha   90.00
_cell.angle_beta   90.00
_cell.angle_gamma   90.00
#
_symmetry.space_group_name_H-M   'P 1'
#
loop_
_entity.id
_entity.type
_entity.pdbx_description
1 polymer ?
#
loop_
_entity_poly.entity_id
_entity_poly.type
_entity_poly.pdbx_seq_one_letter_code
_entity_poly.pdbx_strand_id
1 'polypeptide(L)' 'MLRTCAADFNLYFNTAQPGWGQKHLDAQRRFGIEQHSLDADPQFVDPAKDDFRLAPDSPALKLGFQPIDISLVGPRKK' A
#
# COMPACT_ATOMS: atom_id res chain seq x y z
N MET A 1 4.26 13.81 16.64
CA MET A 1 4.24 12.40 16.20
C MET A 1 2.81 12.08 15.81
N LEU A 2 2.55 11.51 14.63
CA LEU A 2 1.22 11.18 14.08
C LEU A 2 0.56 10.06 14.90
N ARG A 3 0.28 10.30 16.17
CA ARG A 3 -0.36 9.34 17.09
C ARG A 3 -1.85 9.63 17.30
N THR A 4 -2.37 10.59 16.57
CA THR A 4 -3.78 11.00 16.60
C THR A 4 -4.57 10.49 15.40
N CYS A 5 -3.90 9.89 14.40
CA CYS A 5 -4.58 9.23 13.28
C CYS A 5 -4.74 7.73 13.56
N ALA A 6 -5.90 7.19 13.20
CA ALA A 6 -6.18 5.75 13.23
C ALA A 6 -5.65 5.10 11.94
N ALA A 7 -4.34 5.19 11.71
CA ALA A 7 -3.71 4.60 10.53
C ALA A 7 -3.62 3.08 10.69
N ASP A 8 -4.13 2.34 9.69
CA ASP A 8 -4.15 0.88 9.68
C ASP A 8 -4.44 0.37 8.25
N PHE A 9 -4.19 -0.91 7.99
CA PHE A 9 -4.37 -1.59 6.69
C PHE A 9 -3.55 -0.99 5.53
N ASN A 10 -2.36 -0.47 5.85
CA ASN A 10 -1.40 0.03 4.86
C ASN A 10 -0.47 -1.07 4.37
N LEU A 11 -0.01 -0.96 3.13
CA LEU A 11 1.06 -1.79 2.58
C LEU A 11 2.30 -0.94 2.36
N TYR A 12 3.39 -1.29 3.03
CA TYR A 12 4.70 -0.68 2.87
C TYR A 12 5.56 -1.55 1.96
N PHE A 13 6.27 -0.90 1.03
CA PHE A 13 7.21 -1.56 0.14
C PHE A 13 8.38 -0.63 -0.14
N ASN A 14 9.60 -1.06 0.20
CA ASN A 14 10.81 -0.26 0.00
C ASN A 14 11.94 -1.14 -0.57
N THR A 15 12.27 -0.93 -1.84
CA THR A 15 13.33 -1.68 -2.54
C THR A 15 14.74 -1.20 -2.17
N ALA A 16 14.89 0.07 -1.79
CA ALA A 16 16.18 0.65 -1.39
C ALA A 16 16.59 0.24 0.03
N GLN A 17 15.61 -0.03 0.90
CA GLN A 17 15.82 -0.46 2.28
C GLN A 17 14.82 -1.55 2.70
N PRO A 18 15.04 -2.81 2.31
CA PRO A 18 14.20 -3.93 2.72
C PRO A 18 14.06 -4.03 4.25
N GLY A 19 12.84 -4.28 4.74
CA GLY A 19 12.54 -4.41 6.16
C GLY A 19 12.41 -3.08 6.91
N TRP A 20 12.53 -1.93 6.23
CA TRP A 20 12.22 -0.63 6.85
C TRP A 20 10.76 -0.56 7.29
N GLY A 21 9.83 -1.05 6.44
CA GLY A 21 8.40 -1.05 6.73
C GLY A 21 8.12 -1.82 8.01
N GLN A 22 8.67 -3.02 8.15
CA GLN A 22 8.47 -3.84 9.34
C GLN A 22 8.95 -3.13 10.62
N LYS A 23 10.12 -2.48 10.58
CA LYS A 23 10.62 -1.68 11.71
C LYS A 23 9.70 -0.51 12.07
N HIS A 24 9.14 0.15 11.06
CA HIS A 24 8.16 1.22 11.26
C HIS A 24 6.89 0.68 11.94
N LEU A 25 6.34 -0.42 11.40
CA LEU A 25 5.15 -1.09 11.91
C LEU A 25 5.33 -1.52 13.37
N ASP A 26 6.44 -2.19 13.70
CA ASP A 26 6.73 -2.65 15.05
C ASP A 26 6.83 -1.49 16.07
N ALA A 27 7.27 -0.32 15.62
CA ALA A 27 7.30 0.87 16.46
C ALA A 27 5.91 1.47 16.67
N GLN A 28 5.04 1.47 15.65
CA GLN A 28 3.69 2.04 15.74
C GLN A 28 2.70 1.14 16.48
N ARG A 29 2.81 -0.18 16.31
CA ARG A 29 1.92 -1.18 16.95
C ARG A 29 1.91 -1.11 18.47
N ARG A 30 3.03 -0.68 19.07
CA ARG A 30 3.14 -0.41 20.52
C ARG A 30 2.21 0.69 21.02
N PHE A 31 1.74 1.54 20.11
CA PHE A 31 0.78 2.62 20.36
C PHE A 31 -0.62 2.30 19.83
N GLY A 32 -0.86 1.07 19.36
CA GLY A 32 -2.16 0.64 18.83
C GLY A 32 -2.46 1.12 17.40
N ILE A 33 -1.44 1.48 16.62
CA ILE A 33 -1.54 1.99 15.25
C ILE A 33 -0.85 0.99 14.30
N GLU A 34 -1.29 0.90 13.04
CA GLU A 34 -0.74 -0.01 12.00
C GLU A 34 -0.83 -1.51 12.39
N GLN A 35 -1.91 -1.90 13.07
CA GLN A 35 -2.07 -3.24 13.65
C GLN A 35 -2.16 -4.34 12.58
N HIS A 36 -2.78 -4.04 11.44
CA HIS A 36 -3.03 -4.96 10.34
C HIS A 36 -2.20 -4.66 9.09
N SER A 37 -1.46 -3.55 9.09
CA SER A 37 -0.57 -3.15 8.00
C SER A 37 0.60 -4.12 7.81
N LEU A 38 1.14 -4.16 6.59
CA LEU A 38 2.16 -5.14 6.16
C LEU A 38 3.37 -4.47 5.50
N ASP A 39 4.54 -5.10 5.60
CA ASP A 39 5.72 -4.82 4.78
C ASP A 39 5.91 -6.00 3.82
N ALA A 40 5.53 -5.82 2.54
CA ALA A 40 5.54 -6.88 1.55
C ALA A 40 5.57 -6.33 0.12
N ASP A 41 5.95 -7.17 -0.84
CA ASP A 41 5.88 -6.86 -2.26
C ASP A 41 4.41 -6.65 -2.70
N PRO A 42 4.06 -5.49 -3.30
CA PRO A 42 2.70 -5.22 -3.78
C PRO A 42 2.29 -6.07 -4.98
N GLN A 43 3.24 -6.73 -5.65
CA GLN A 43 3.02 -7.54 -6.85
C GLN A 43 2.40 -6.70 -7.99
N PHE A 44 3.06 -5.61 -8.37
CA PHE A 44 2.68 -4.84 -9.56
C PHE A 44 2.89 -5.66 -10.83
N VAL A 45 2.02 -5.45 -11.84
CA VAL A 45 2.05 -6.20 -13.11
C VAL A 45 3.32 -5.91 -13.93
N ASP A 46 3.64 -4.64 -14.19
CA ASP A 46 4.85 -4.25 -14.92
C ASP A 46 5.26 -2.79 -14.58
N PRO A 47 5.84 -2.56 -13.38
CA PRO A 47 6.19 -1.21 -12.94
C PRO A 47 7.30 -0.57 -13.79
N ALA A 48 8.09 -1.36 -14.54
CA ALA A 48 9.10 -0.84 -15.46
C ALA A 48 8.49 -0.18 -16.71
N LYS A 49 7.22 -0.47 -17.01
CA LYS A 49 6.43 0.16 -18.08
C LYS A 49 5.26 0.98 -17.53
N ASP A 50 5.37 1.46 -16.29
CA ASP A 50 4.35 2.24 -15.59
C ASP A 50 3.00 1.52 -15.38
N ASP A 51 2.97 0.18 -15.44
CA ASP A 51 1.79 -0.63 -15.13
C ASP A 51 1.77 -1.02 -13.64
N PHE A 52 1.21 -0.13 -12.82
CA PHE A 52 1.04 -0.28 -11.38
C PHE A 52 -0.26 -0.98 -10.98
N ARG A 53 -0.91 -1.69 -11.91
CA ARG A 53 -2.02 -2.58 -11.53
C ARG A 53 -1.49 -3.70 -10.64
N LEU A 54 -2.32 -4.15 -9.72
CA LEU A 54 -1.98 -5.23 -8.79
C LEU A 54 -2.27 -6.59 -9.43
N ALA A 55 -1.39 -7.57 -9.22
CA ALA A 55 -1.67 -8.96 -9.53
C ALA A 55 -2.84 -9.49 -8.68
N PRO A 56 -3.58 -10.52 -9.14
CA PRO A 56 -4.75 -11.05 -8.43
C PRO A 56 -4.49 -11.55 -7.00
N ASP A 57 -3.26 -11.94 -6.69
CA ASP A 57 -2.83 -12.47 -5.40
C ASP A 57 -2.18 -11.43 -4.46
N SER A 58 -2.14 -10.16 -4.90
CA SER A 58 -1.50 -9.04 -4.20
C SER A 58 -1.91 -8.94 -2.72
N PRO A 59 -0.96 -8.70 -1.80
CA PRO A 59 -1.28 -8.48 -0.39
C PRO A 59 -2.13 -7.22 -0.17
N ALA A 60 -2.05 -6.21 -1.04
CA ALA A 60 -2.89 -5.03 -0.94
C ALA A 60 -4.39 -5.37 -1.07
N LEU A 61 -4.75 -6.30 -1.95
CA LEU A 61 -6.15 -6.74 -2.11
C LEU A 61 -6.66 -7.44 -0.85
N LYS A 62 -5.80 -8.21 -0.17
CA LYS A 62 -6.12 -8.87 1.11
C LYS A 62 -6.31 -7.87 2.26
N LEU A 63 -5.66 -6.70 2.19
CA LEU A 63 -5.86 -5.58 3.12
C LEU A 63 -7.14 -4.78 2.84
N GLY A 64 -7.88 -5.12 1.76
CA GLY A 64 -9.12 -4.43 1.39
C GLY A 64 -8.94 -3.30 0.39
N PHE A 65 -7.76 -3.13 -0.21
CA PHE A 65 -7.57 -2.18 -1.30
C PHE A 65 -8.49 -2.54 -2.47
N GLN A 66 -9.18 -1.53 -2.99
CA GLN A 66 -10.02 -1.65 -4.18
C GLN A 66 -9.41 -0.79 -5.30
N PRO A 67 -8.98 -1.41 -6.42
CA PRO A 67 -8.49 -0.67 -7.56
C PRO A 67 -9.51 0.38 -8.02
N ILE A 68 -9.05 1.61 -8.21
CA ILE A 68 -9.88 2.69 -8.71
C ILE A 68 -10.03 2.52 -10.23
N ASP A 69 -11.26 2.48 -10.72
CA ASP A 69 -11.52 2.55 -12.16
C ASP A 69 -11.24 3.97 -12.66
N ILE A 70 -10.11 4.13 -13.34
CA ILE A 70 -9.66 5.41 -13.90
C ILE A 70 -10.14 5.65 -15.33
N SER A 71 -10.92 4.75 -15.92
CA SER A 71 -11.37 4.86 -17.32
C SER A 71 -12.18 6.13 -17.62
N LEU A 72 -12.83 6.68 -16.59
CA LEU A 72 -13.64 7.89 -16.66
C LEU A 72 -12.99 9.10 -15.96
N VAL A 73 -11.78 8.96 -15.44
CA VAL A 73 -11.07 10.02 -14.71
C VAL A 73 -10.37 10.95 -15.70
N GLY A 74 -10.47 12.26 -15.47
CA GLY A 74 -9.81 13.30 -16.26
C GLY A 74 -10.77 14.11 -17.16
N PRO A 75 -10.25 15.17 -17.83
CA PRO A 75 -11.06 16.00 -18.72
C PRO A 75 -11.63 15.18 -19.89
N ARG A 76 -12.94 15.28 -20.11
CA ARG A 76 -13.57 14.65 -21.28
C ARG A 76 -13.39 15.52 -22.52
N LYS A 77 -13.10 14.89 -23.66
CA LYS A 77 -13.11 15.59 -24.95
C LYS A 77 -14.52 16.17 -25.17
N LYS A 78 -14.58 17.44 -25.57
CA LYS A 78 -15.82 18.08 -26.00
C LYS A 78 -16.29 17.48 -27.31
#